data_AF-A0A7H8PU36-F1
#
_entry.id   AF-A0A7H8PU36-F1
#
_cell.length_a   1.000
_cell.length_b   1.000
_cell.length_c   1.000
_cell.angle_alpha   90.00
_cell.angle_beta   90.00
_cell.angle_gamma   90.00
#
_symmetry.space_group_name_H-M   'P 1'
#
loop_
_entity.id
_entity.type
_entity.pdbx_description
1 polymer ?
#
loop_
_entity_poly.entity_id
_entity_poly.type
_entity_poly.pdbx_seq_one_letter_code
_entity_poly.pdbx_strand_id
1 'polypeptide(L)' 'MQTETVVITDEERTPCEVWSRVMGYHRPVNFWNAGKQSEHRDRRFFVPAQNTTNQR' A
#
# COMPACT_ATOMS: atom_id res chain seq x y z
N MET A 1 15.50 1.19 27.14
CA MET A 1 14.11 1.56 26.85
C MET A 1 13.38 0.27 26.51
N GLN A 2 12.51 -0.23 27.40
CA GLN A 2 11.70 -1.43 27.10
C GLN A 2 10.54 -1.00 26.20
N THR A 3 10.36 -1.67 25.07
CA THR A 3 9.27 -1.39 24.12
C THR A 3 8.13 -2.35 24.42
N GLU A 4 7.17 -1.91 25.22
CA GLU A 4 5.92 -2.65 25.40
C GLU A 4 5.07 -2.51 24.13
N THR A 5 4.68 -3.65 23.55
CA THR A 5 3.83 -3.69 22.37
C THR A 5 2.38 -3.48 22.77
N VAL A 6 1.82 -2.32 22.44
CA VAL A 6 0.40 -2.02 22.62
C VAL A 6 -0.41 -2.84 21.61
N VAL A 7 -1.22 -3.78 22.11
CA VAL A 7 -2.15 -4.59 21.31
C VAL A 7 -3.53 -3.96 21.41
N ILE A 8 -4.10 -3.59 20.25
CA ILE A 8 -5.42 -2.92 20.13
C ILE A 8 -6.42 -3.90 19.51
N THR A 9 -7.62 -3.99 20.08
CA THR A 9 -8.73 -4.81 19.56
C THR A 9 -9.26 -4.26 18.23
N ASP A 10 -10.10 -5.02 17.51
CA ASP A 10 -10.60 -4.57 16.20
C ASP A 10 -11.67 -3.48 16.36
N GLU A 11 -12.45 -3.54 17.44
CA GLU A 11 -13.51 -2.59 17.78
C GLU A 11 -12.98 -1.20 18.12
N GLU A 12 -11.75 -1.13 18.62
CA GLU A 12 -11.06 0.12 18.96
C GLU A 12 -10.38 0.77 17.74
N ARG A 13 -10.37 0.12 16.57
CA ARG A 13 -9.72 0.64 15.36
C ARG A 13 -10.62 1.58 14.59
N THR A 14 -10.05 2.69 14.15
CA THR A 14 -10.67 3.57 13.16
C THR A 14 -10.35 3.07 11.75
N PRO A 15 -11.36 2.96 10.85
CA PRO A 15 -11.09 2.58 9.46
C PRO A 15 -10.20 3.63 8.76
N CYS A 16 -9.19 3.15 8.05
CA CYS A 16 -8.28 4.00 7.28
C CYS A 16 -8.77 4.10 5.83
N GLU A 17 -8.92 5.32 5.33
CA GLU A 17 -9.15 5.54 3.91
C GLU A 17 -7.83 5.46 3.14
N VAL A 18 -7.75 4.50 2.22
CA VAL A 18 -6.60 4.34 1.34
C VAL A 18 -6.83 5.12 0.05
N TRP A 19 -5.89 6.00 -0.29
CA TRP A 19 -5.93 6.82 -1.50
C TRP A 19 -4.78 6.43 -2.44
N SER A 20 -5.08 6.36 -3.74
CA SER A 20 -4.07 6.03 -4.76
C SER A 20 -4.36 6.76 -6.06
N ARG A 21 -3.30 6.95 -6.87
CA ARG A 21 -3.38 7.66 -8.14
C ARG A 21 -3.90 6.75 -9.25
N VAL A 22 -5.08 7.08 -9.78
CA VAL A 22 -5.71 6.38 -10.91
C VAL A 22 -6.10 7.39 -11.99
N MET A 23 -5.93 7.07 -13.27
CA MET A 23 -6.23 7.96 -14.41
C MET A 23 -5.66 9.40 -14.31
N GLY A 24 -4.60 9.61 -13.53
CA GLY A 24 -3.91 10.91 -13.42
C GLY A 24 -4.14 11.70 -12.12
N TYR A 25 -5.09 11.31 -11.25
CA TYR A 25 -5.40 12.01 -9.99
C TYR A 25 -5.61 11.03 -8.82
N HIS A 26 -5.60 11.54 -7.58
CA HIS A 26 -5.82 10.73 -6.38
C HIS A 26 -7.31 10.45 -6.17
N ARG A 27 -7.66 9.18 -5.99
CA ARG A 27 -9.02 8.71 -5.69
C ARG A 27 -8.98 7.71 -4.54
N PRO A 28 -9.96 7.72 -3.61
CA PRO A 28 -10.12 6.65 -2.63
C PRO A 28 -10.22 5.28 -3.32
N VAL A 29 -9.48 4.29 -2.82
CA VAL A 29 -9.50 2.92 -3.36
C VAL A 29 -10.90 2.31 -3.25
N ASN A 30 -11.64 2.63 -2.19
CA ASN A 30 -13.03 2.18 -2.00
C ASN A 30 -13.98 2.62 -3.13
N PHE A 31 -13.63 3.66 -3.90
CA PHE A 31 -14.45 4.16 -5.01
C PHE A 31 -14.02 3.60 -6.37
N TRP A 32 -13.20 2.56 -6.43
CA TRP A 32 -12.75 1.99 -7.69
C TRP A 32 -13.80 1.08 -8.30
N ASN A 33 -14.20 1.37 -9.54
CA ASN A 33 -15.02 0.46 -10.35
C ASN A 33 -14.13 -0.67 -10.95
N ALA A 34 -14.77 -1.72 -11.49
CA ALA A 34 -14.07 -2.90 -11.99
C ALA A 34 -12.96 -2.58 -13.02
N GLY A 35 -13.20 -1.61 -13.92
CA GLY A 35 -12.20 -1.19 -14.91
C GLY A 35 -10.95 -0.55 -14.27
N LYS A 36 -11.12 0.31 -13.25
CA LYS A 36 -9.98 0.90 -12.51
C LYS A 36 -9.18 -0.16 -11.76
N GLN A 37 -9.86 -1.16 -11.20
CA GLN A 37 -9.20 -2.27 -10.51
C GLN A 37 -8.40 -3.14 -11.50
N SER A 38 -8.95 -3.42 -12.68
CA SER A 38 -8.24 -4.17 -13.73
C SER A 38 -6.99 -3.42 -14.20
N GLU A 39 -7.15 -2.14 -14.55
CA GLU A 39 -6.02 -1.30 -14.99
C GLU A 39 -4.90 -1.26 -13.93
N HIS A 40 -5.25 -1.11 -12.65
CA HIS A 40 -4.26 -1.09 -11.58
C HIS A 40 -3.52 -2.42 -11.44
N ARG A 41 -4.21 -3.56 -11.59
CA ARG A 41 -3.60 -4.91 -11.52
C ARG A 41 -2.61 -5.16 -12.65
N ASP A 42 -2.84 -4.55 -13.82
CA ASP A 42 -1.97 -4.71 -14.98
C ASP A 42 -0.72 -3.82 -14.91
N ARG A 43 -0.61 -2.93 -13.91
CA ARG A 43 0.56 -2.06 -13.73
C ARG A 43 1.79 -2.87 -13.32
N ARG A 44 2.94 -2.51 -13.90
CA ARG A 44 4.24 -3.00 -13.46
C ARG A 44 4.89 -1.99 -12.52
N PHE A 45 5.29 -2.46 -11.34
CA PHE A 45 6.01 -1.64 -10.37
C PHE A 45 7.51 -1.73 -10.64
N PHE A 46 8.18 -0.61 -10.42
CA PHE A 46 9.63 -0.61 -10.37
C PHE A 46 10.08 -1.40 -9.14
N VAL A 47 10.90 -2.41 -9.36
CA VAL A 47 11.58 -3.15 -8.29
C VAL A 47 13.06 -2.75 -8.36
N PRO A 48 13.60 -2.07 -7.35
CA PRO A 48 15.02 -1.73 -7.35
C PRO A 48 15.85 -3.01 -7.34
N ALA A 49 16.96 -3.02 -8.07
CA ALA A 49 17.94 -4.09 -7.95
C ALA A 49 18.42 -4.13 -6.49
N GLN A 50 18.39 -5.32 -5.87
CA GLN A 50 19.02 -5.47 -4.57
C GLN A 50 20.52 -5.23 -4.76
N ASN A 51 21.10 -4.29 -4.02
CA ASN A 51 22.55 -4.13 -3.97
C ASN A 51 23.13 -5.43 -3.39
N THR A 52 23.51 -6.37 -4.26
CA THR A 52 24.38 -7.48 -3.89
C THR A 52 25.77 -6.91 -3.69
N THR A 53 26.01 -6.33 -2.52
CA THR A 53 27.37 -6.06 -2.05
C THR A 53 28.02 -7.42 -1.80
N ASN A 54 28.61 -8.01 -2.84
CA ASN A 54 29.65 -9.01 -2.66
C ASN A 54 30.85 -8.27 -2.06
N GLN A 55 30.94 -8.27 -0.72
CA GLN A 55 32.17 -7.90 -0.04
C GLN A 55 33.22 -8.97 -0.39
N ARG A 56 34.25 -8.54 -1.11
CA ARG A 56 35.50 -9.30 -1.25
C ARG A 56 36.27 -9.27 0.06
#